data_AF-A0A264YAG6-F1
#
_entry.id   AF-A0A264YAG6-F1
#
_cell.length_a   1.000
_cell.length_b   1.000
_cell.length_c   1.000
_cell.angle_alpha   90.00
_cell.angle_beta   90.00
_cell.angle_gamma   90.00
#
_symmetry.space_group_name_H-M   'P 1'
#
loop_
_entity.id
_entity.type
_entity.pdbx_description
1 polymer ?
#
loop_
_entity_poly.entity_id
_entity_poly.type
_entity_poly.pdbx_seq_one_letter_code
_entity_poly.pdbx_strand_id
1 'polypeptide(L)'
;MIRKQSVFFLLIGLVLFFVACGQRGNDRKEEVVQENLEAKKNLQGIWLDDDGDDVAFRIKGDSVFFPDSTSMPAYFRVEKDSFVVVGGNTVKYHIVKQTPHLFVFVNQNGERVKLVKTDDESYLDLFAPKTFLAVNQNRIVKRDTVLYHGAEKYHCYVQVNPTTYKVVKSTFNDDGVEVGNVYYDNIVNLGVFNGARRLFSSDFRKQDFQKNIPSDILRQLVLSDITFNQANEEGMHFYAVLVIPETSISYIVELVVTYDGKIIKRIKK
;
A
#
# COMPACT_ATOMS: atom_id res chain seq x y z
N MET A 1 -23.33 19.57 -74.86
CA MET A 1 -22.77 20.63 -74.00
C MET A 1 -23.41 20.63 -72.59
N ILE A 2 -23.53 19.47 -71.91
CA ILE A 2 -24.20 19.38 -70.57
C ILE A 2 -23.46 18.44 -69.58
N ARG A 3 -22.35 17.81 -69.97
CA ARG A 3 -21.73 16.73 -69.14
C ARG A 3 -20.39 17.07 -68.47
N LYS A 4 -19.92 18.33 -68.56
CA LYS A 4 -18.66 18.79 -67.93
C LYS A 4 -18.84 19.74 -66.73
N GLN A 5 -20.04 20.28 -66.49
CA GLN A 5 -20.27 21.20 -65.37
C GLN A 5 -20.64 20.47 -64.06
N SER A 6 -21.17 19.24 -64.11
CA SER A 6 -21.54 18.50 -62.89
C SER A 6 -20.37 17.83 -62.16
N VAL A 7 -19.21 17.66 -62.81
CA VAL A 7 -18.02 17.08 -62.16
C VAL A 7 -17.25 18.14 -61.38
N PHE A 8 -17.31 19.41 -61.79
CA PHE A 8 -16.63 20.51 -61.12
C PHE A 8 -17.32 20.91 -59.80
N PHE A 9 -18.65 20.79 -59.73
CA PHE A 9 -19.40 21.04 -58.48
C PHE A 9 -19.29 19.89 -57.45
N LEU A 10 -18.93 18.67 -57.88
CA LEU A 10 -18.74 17.54 -56.97
C LEU A 10 -17.33 17.50 -56.35
N LEU A 11 -16.37 18.20 -56.95
CA LEU A 11 -14.99 18.31 -56.44
C LEU A 11 -14.78 19.50 -55.48
N ILE A 12 -15.68 20.49 -55.47
CA ILE A 12 -15.61 21.63 -54.54
C ILE A 12 -16.32 21.32 -53.21
N GLY A 13 -17.24 20.35 -53.17
CA GLY A 13 -17.92 19.90 -51.95
C GLY A 13 -17.09 18.99 -51.03
N LEU A 14 -15.94 18.48 -51.48
CA LEU A 14 -15.12 17.54 -50.72
C LEU A 14 -13.93 18.19 -49.97
N VAL A 15 -13.74 19.50 -50.12
CA VAL A 15 -12.57 20.22 -49.57
C VAL A 15 -12.90 21.02 -48.29
N LEU A 16 -14.15 20.99 -47.82
CA LEU A 16 -14.60 21.79 -46.65
C LEU A 16 -14.84 20.99 -45.35
N PHE A 17 -14.33 19.77 -45.22
CA PHE A 17 -14.51 18.94 -44.00
C PHE A 17 -13.27 18.72 -43.11
N PHE A 18 -12.19 19.48 -43.29
CA PHE A 18 -10.98 19.35 -42.45
C PHE A 18 -10.57 20.61 -41.69
N VAL A 19 -11.52 21.38 -41.17
CA VAL A 19 -11.21 22.44 -40.18
C VAL A 19 -12.26 22.46 -39.07
N ALA A 20 -12.20 21.48 -38.16
CA ALA A 20 -12.81 21.57 -36.84
C ALA A 20 -12.26 20.48 -35.90
N CYS A 21 -11.12 20.77 -35.26
CA CYS A 21 -10.94 20.59 -33.82
C CYS A 21 -9.57 21.14 -33.43
N GLY A 22 -9.57 22.43 -33.10
CA GLY A 22 -8.56 22.96 -32.20
C GLY A 22 -8.78 22.35 -30.83
N GLN A 23 -7.97 21.36 -30.49
CA GLN A 23 -7.49 21.19 -29.12
C GLN A 23 -5.98 21.05 -29.23
N ARG A 24 -5.28 22.09 -28.80
CA ARG A 24 -3.89 22.00 -28.35
C ARG A 24 -3.89 21.02 -27.18
N GLY A 25 -3.85 19.73 -27.49
CA GLY A 25 -3.35 18.72 -26.58
C GLY A 25 -1.93 19.13 -26.27
N ASN A 26 -1.72 19.59 -25.05
CA ASN A 26 -0.40 19.71 -24.46
C ASN A 26 0.18 18.30 -24.39
N ASP A 27 0.68 17.81 -25.52
CA ASP A 27 1.64 16.71 -25.57
C ASP A 27 2.91 17.27 -24.94
N ARG A 28 2.89 17.43 -23.62
CA ARG A 28 4.06 17.12 -22.81
C ARG A 28 4.42 15.72 -23.25
N LYS A 29 5.33 15.62 -24.22
CA LYS A 29 6.26 14.51 -24.26
C LYS A 29 6.70 14.38 -22.82
N GLU A 30 6.18 13.38 -22.11
CA GLU A 30 6.81 12.96 -20.88
C GLU A 30 8.25 12.75 -21.29
N GLU A 31 9.13 13.66 -20.86
CA GLU A 31 10.56 13.49 -21.00
C GLU A 31 10.79 12.08 -20.46
N VAL A 32 11.17 11.15 -21.34
CA VAL A 32 11.57 9.82 -20.92
C VAL A 32 12.75 10.08 -20.00
N VAL A 33 12.50 10.07 -18.69
CA VAL A 33 13.49 10.50 -17.72
C VAL A 33 14.58 9.44 -17.76
N GLN A 34 15.69 9.79 -18.40
CA GLN A 34 16.80 8.88 -18.61
C GLN A 34 17.55 8.73 -17.29
N GLU A 35 17.66 7.49 -16.82
CA GLU A 35 18.40 7.15 -15.61
C GLU A 35 19.89 7.45 -15.76
N ASN A 36 20.49 8.04 -14.74
CA ASN A 36 21.93 8.27 -14.65
C ASN A 36 22.63 7.01 -14.10
N LEU A 37 23.07 6.14 -15.01
CA LEU A 37 23.72 4.86 -14.66
C LEU A 37 25.09 5.03 -13.98
N GLU A 38 25.83 6.09 -14.29
CA GLU A 38 27.11 6.38 -13.65
C GLU A 38 26.89 6.78 -12.19
N ALA A 39 25.93 7.67 -11.94
CA ALA A 39 25.54 8.02 -10.58
C ALA A 39 25.03 6.78 -9.81
N LYS A 40 24.22 5.93 -10.45
CA LYS A 40 23.76 4.66 -9.85
C LYS A 40 24.92 3.75 -9.45
N LYS A 41 25.94 3.64 -10.29
CA LYS A 41 27.13 2.83 -10.03
C LYS A 41 27.94 3.39 -8.85
N ASN A 42 28.07 4.71 -8.74
CA ASN A 42 28.80 5.34 -7.64
C ASN A 42 28.10 5.17 -6.29
N LEU A 43 26.77 5.03 -6.30
CA LEU A 43 25.96 4.81 -5.09
C LEU A 43 26.04 3.38 -4.52
N GLN A 44 26.59 2.40 -5.26
CA GLN A 44 26.68 1.02 -4.79
C GLN A 44 27.56 0.90 -3.54
N GLY A 45 27.06 0.33 -2.44
CA GLY A 45 27.82 0.15 -1.20
C GLY A 45 26.98 0.31 0.06
N ILE A 46 27.64 0.36 1.22
CA ILE A 46 27.02 0.58 2.53
C ILE A 46 27.25 2.05 2.90
N TRP A 47 26.19 2.72 3.33
CA TRP A 47 26.19 4.14 3.67
C TRP A 47 25.89 4.30 5.16
N LEU A 48 26.79 5.00 5.85
CA LEU A 48 26.71 5.35 7.26
C LEU A 48 26.30 6.82 7.40
N ASP A 49 25.70 7.18 8.53
CA ASP A 49 25.42 8.57 8.89
C ASP A 49 26.69 9.43 9.05
N ASP A 50 26.54 10.73 9.36
CA ASP A 50 27.68 11.67 9.39
C ASP A 50 28.69 11.35 10.49
N ASP A 51 28.22 10.75 11.59
CA ASP A 51 29.07 10.33 12.71
C ASP A 51 29.75 8.96 12.43
N GLY A 52 29.27 8.22 11.42
CA GLY A 52 29.85 6.96 10.97
C GLY A 52 29.52 5.77 11.88
N ASP A 53 28.59 5.97 12.81
CA ASP A 53 28.25 5.00 13.84
C ASP A 53 27.00 4.18 13.45
N ASP A 54 26.05 4.81 12.72
CA ASP A 54 24.79 4.18 12.34
C ASP A 54 24.69 3.93 10.83
N VAL A 55 24.18 2.75 10.47
CA VAL A 55 23.99 2.35 9.09
C VAL A 55 22.67 2.89 8.57
N ALA A 56 22.72 3.79 7.58
CA ALA A 56 21.52 4.31 6.93
C ALA A 56 20.86 3.26 6.03
N PHE A 57 21.62 2.76 5.05
CA PHE A 57 21.18 1.73 4.10
C PHE A 57 22.35 1.16 3.31
N ARG A 58 22.08 0.08 2.58
CA ARG A 58 22.97 -0.49 1.58
C ARG A 58 22.32 -0.42 0.20
N ILE A 59 23.09 0.00 -0.79
CA ILE A 59 22.68 -0.06 -2.20
C ILE A 59 23.41 -1.22 -2.88
N LYS A 60 22.64 -2.14 -3.47
CA LYS A 60 23.17 -3.26 -4.26
C LYS A 60 22.30 -3.50 -5.49
N GLY A 61 22.91 -3.41 -6.68
CA GLY A 61 22.22 -3.49 -7.95
C GLY A 61 21.30 -2.29 -8.14
N ASP A 62 20.00 -2.56 -8.23
CA ASP A 62 18.94 -1.58 -8.42
C ASP A 62 18.10 -1.33 -7.16
N SER A 63 18.52 -1.88 -6.02
CA SER A 63 17.73 -1.87 -4.80
C SER A 63 18.49 -1.27 -3.60
N VAL A 64 17.74 -0.57 -2.77
CA VAL A 64 18.13 -0.05 -1.44
C VAL A 64 17.67 -1.08 -0.41
N PHE A 65 18.58 -1.52 0.45
CA PHE A 65 18.37 -2.46 1.54
C PHE A 65 18.52 -1.71 2.85
N PHE A 66 17.64 -1.98 3.82
CA PHE A 66 17.64 -1.32 5.12
C PHE A 66 18.14 -2.31 6.20
N PRO A 67 18.79 -1.82 7.27
CA PRO A 67 19.39 -2.65 8.30
C PRO A 67 18.37 -3.31 9.26
N ASP A 68 17.09 -2.97 9.16
CA ASP A 68 16.04 -3.57 9.97
C ASP A 68 15.48 -4.87 9.36
N SER A 69 14.81 -5.68 10.19
CA SER A 69 14.30 -7.00 9.80
C SER A 69 12.95 -6.99 9.08
N THR A 70 12.27 -5.84 9.00
CA THR A 70 10.89 -5.73 8.53
C THR A 70 10.77 -5.11 7.14
N SER A 71 11.82 -4.41 6.72
CA SER A 71 11.87 -3.63 5.52
C SER A 71 12.11 -4.46 4.28
N MET A 72 11.28 -4.23 3.26
CA MET A 72 11.57 -4.71 1.93
C MET A 72 12.65 -3.86 1.28
N PRO A 73 13.51 -4.50 0.46
CA PRO A 73 14.34 -3.77 -0.46
C PRO A 73 13.47 -2.90 -1.38
N ALA A 74 13.85 -1.64 -1.55
CA ALA A 74 13.14 -0.69 -2.41
C ALA A 74 13.93 -0.47 -3.70
N TYR A 75 13.26 -0.51 -4.85
CA TYR A 75 13.91 -0.16 -6.11
C TYR A 75 14.33 1.31 -6.09
N PHE A 76 15.48 1.63 -6.66
CA PHE A 76 15.89 3.01 -6.85
C PHE A 76 16.45 3.28 -8.24
N ARG A 77 16.42 4.56 -8.58
CA ARG A 77 17.10 5.13 -9.75
C ARG A 77 17.55 6.54 -9.46
N VAL A 78 18.52 7.01 -10.25
CA VAL A 78 18.96 8.40 -10.22
C VAL A 78 18.45 9.11 -11.47
N GLU A 79 17.69 10.17 -11.28
CA GLU A 79 17.10 10.98 -12.35
C GLU A 79 17.63 12.40 -12.23
N LYS A 80 18.45 12.86 -13.19
CA LYS A 80 19.07 14.21 -13.14
C LYS A 80 19.81 14.44 -11.80
N ASP A 81 19.24 15.25 -10.92
CA ASP A 81 19.71 15.63 -9.59
C ASP A 81 18.91 14.97 -8.46
N SER A 82 18.17 13.90 -8.74
CA SER A 82 17.26 13.26 -7.79
C SER A 82 17.60 11.80 -7.56
N PHE A 83 17.71 11.42 -6.29
CA PHE A 83 17.69 10.03 -5.84
C PHE A 83 16.23 9.63 -5.67
N VAL A 84 15.75 8.71 -6.50
CA VAL A 84 14.34 8.31 -6.54
C VAL A 84 14.21 6.91 -5.98
N VAL A 85 13.47 6.78 -4.89
CA VAL A 85 13.13 5.50 -4.26
C VAL A 85 11.69 5.14 -4.61
N VAL A 86 11.49 3.89 -5.03
CA VAL A 86 10.19 3.32 -5.40
C VAL A 86 9.89 2.15 -4.47
N GLY A 87 9.04 2.43 -3.48
CA GLY A 87 8.49 1.45 -2.55
C GLY A 87 6.96 1.45 -2.59
N GLY A 88 6.33 1.59 -1.43
CA GLY A 88 4.87 1.79 -1.35
C GLY A 88 4.41 3.12 -1.96
N ASN A 89 5.31 4.11 -2.01
CA ASN A 89 5.18 5.33 -2.80
C ASN A 89 6.43 5.54 -3.68
N THR A 90 6.43 6.60 -4.47
CA THR A 90 7.62 7.08 -5.19
C THR A 90 8.04 8.40 -4.59
N VAL A 91 9.20 8.41 -3.93
CA VAL A 91 9.75 9.59 -3.26
C VAL A 91 11.01 10.03 -3.98
N LYS A 92 11.15 11.35 -4.16
CA LYS A 92 12.32 11.97 -4.81
C LYS A 92 13.07 12.81 -3.79
N TYR A 93 14.36 12.51 -3.64
CA TYR A 93 15.29 13.23 -2.77
C TYR A 93 16.23 14.06 -3.64
N HIS A 94 16.29 15.37 -3.40
CA HIS A 94 17.20 16.24 -4.15
C HIS A 94 18.65 15.98 -3.72
N ILE A 95 19.48 15.54 -4.66
CA ILE A 95 20.91 15.27 -4.46
C ILE A 95 21.65 16.61 -4.44
N VAL A 96 22.23 16.91 -3.28
CA VAL A 96 23.10 18.07 -3.09
C VAL A 96 24.51 17.77 -3.57
N LYS A 97 25.01 16.57 -3.24
CA LYS A 97 26.39 16.17 -3.55
C LYS A 97 26.48 14.66 -3.66
N GLN A 98 27.22 14.20 -4.66
CA GLN A 98 27.50 12.79 -4.85
C GLN A 98 28.96 12.60 -5.30
N THR A 99 29.72 11.84 -4.53
CA THR A 99 31.06 11.35 -4.88
C THR A 99 31.15 9.86 -4.58
N PRO A 100 32.24 9.16 -4.92
CA PRO A 100 32.40 7.74 -4.58
C PRO A 100 32.33 7.43 -3.07
N HIS A 101 32.57 8.40 -2.19
CA HIS A 101 32.63 8.19 -0.72
C HIS A 101 31.67 9.07 0.09
N LEU A 102 30.96 9.99 -0.56
CA LEU A 102 30.08 10.97 0.09
C LEU A 102 28.78 11.12 -0.70
N PHE A 103 27.66 10.97 0.00
CA PHE A 103 26.34 11.16 -0.57
C PHE A 103 25.54 12.12 0.31
N VAL A 104 25.07 13.22 -0.28
CA VAL A 104 24.30 14.25 0.43
C VAL A 104 23.03 14.53 -0.34
N PHE A 105 21.89 14.44 0.33
CA PHE A 105 20.58 14.73 -0.24
C PHE A 105 19.68 15.46 0.76
N VAL A 106 18.56 15.98 0.28
CA VAL A 106 17.53 16.63 1.10
C VAL A 106 16.36 15.66 1.31
N ASN A 107 16.01 15.37 2.57
CA ASN A 107 14.87 14.53 2.93
C ASN A 107 13.53 15.30 2.83
N GLN A 108 12.40 14.63 3.07
CA GLN A 108 11.05 15.22 3.03
C GLN A 108 10.83 16.36 4.04
N ASN A 109 11.63 16.41 5.11
CA ASN A 109 11.57 17.47 6.12
C ASN A 109 12.39 18.71 5.72
N GLY A 110 13.13 18.65 4.60
CA GLY A 110 14.04 19.71 4.17
C GLY A 110 15.43 19.64 4.80
N GLU A 111 15.74 18.57 5.54
CA GLU A 111 17.02 18.38 6.20
C GLU A 111 18.05 17.82 5.24
N ARG A 112 19.31 18.25 5.42
CA ARG A 112 20.44 17.72 4.65
C ARG A 112 20.96 16.46 5.32
N VAL A 113 20.71 15.33 4.70
CA VAL A 113 21.25 14.03 5.10
C VAL A 113 22.62 13.88 4.46
N LYS A 114 23.65 13.62 5.26
CA LYS A 114 25.02 13.40 4.81
C LYS A 114 25.43 12.00 5.19
N LEU A 115 25.79 11.20 4.19
CA LEU A 115 26.20 9.82 4.35
C LEU A 115 27.60 9.58 3.82
N VAL A 116 28.36 8.76 4.54
CA VAL A 116 29.71 8.33 4.17
C VAL A 116 29.71 6.85 3.80
N LYS A 117 30.50 6.51 2.79
CA LYS A 117 30.59 5.12 2.31
C LYS A 117 31.61 4.33 3.10
N THR A 118 31.26 3.12 3.50
CA THR A 118 32.19 2.15 4.12
C THR A 118 32.40 0.93 3.23
N ASP A 119 33.62 0.38 3.31
CA ASP A 119 34.00 -0.92 2.74
C ASP A 119 34.07 -2.01 3.83
N ASP A 120 33.70 -1.70 5.08
CA ASP A 120 33.65 -2.68 6.17
C ASP A 120 32.49 -3.66 5.96
N GLU A 121 32.84 -4.91 5.67
CA GLU A 121 31.90 -5.99 5.43
C GLU A 121 31.19 -6.48 6.70
N SER A 122 31.64 -6.09 7.90
CA SER A 122 31.00 -6.47 9.16
C SER A 122 29.53 -6.02 9.24
N TYR A 123 29.19 -4.91 8.58
CA TYR A 123 27.82 -4.39 8.49
C TYR A 123 26.89 -5.22 7.59
N LEU A 124 27.41 -6.17 6.81
CA LEU A 124 26.58 -6.99 5.90
C LEU A 124 25.54 -7.83 6.64
N ASP A 125 25.84 -8.24 7.88
CA ASP A 125 24.94 -9.05 8.72
C ASP A 125 23.68 -8.30 9.15
N LEU A 126 23.69 -6.97 9.12
CA LEU A 126 22.51 -6.15 9.40
C LEU A 126 21.44 -6.32 8.31
N PHE A 127 21.85 -6.59 7.07
CA PHE A 127 20.97 -6.74 5.91
C PHE A 127 20.55 -8.18 5.64
N ALA A 128 20.94 -9.13 6.51
CA ALA A 128 20.51 -10.51 6.39
C ALA A 128 18.98 -10.59 6.55
N PRO A 129 18.26 -11.37 5.73
CA PRO A 129 16.82 -11.55 5.88
C PRO A 129 16.50 -12.07 7.27
N LYS A 130 15.93 -11.22 8.11
CA LYS A 130 15.43 -11.58 9.44
C LYS A 130 13.91 -11.78 9.34
N THR A 131 13.38 -12.63 10.21
CA THR A 131 12.02 -13.17 10.12
C THR A 131 10.96 -12.06 10.13
N PHE A 132 10.04 -12.08 9.16
CA PHE A 132 8.93 -11.12 9.06
C PHE A 132 8.06 -11.13 10.33
N LEU A 133 7.75 -9.95 10.86
CA LEU A 133 6.86 -9.79 12.02
C LEU A 133 5.41 -9.87 11.57
N ALA A 134 4.71 -10.93 11.98
CA ALA A 134 3.28 -11.00 11.84
C ALA A 134 2.60 -10.04 12.82
N VAL A 135 1.66 -9.23 12.33
CA VAL A 135 0.89 -8.27 13.16
C VAL A 135 -0.03 -9.01 14.12
N ASN A 136 -0.53 -10.17 13.70
CA ASN A 136 -1.10 -11.15 14.61
C ASN A 136 -0.02 -12.12 15.07
N GLN A 137 -0.17 -12.67 16.26
CA GLN A 137 0.80 -13.55 16.93
C GLN A 137 1.02 -14.91 16.21
N ASN A 138 0.75 -15.02 14.91
CA ASN A 138 0.72 -16.23 14.10
C ASN A 138 -0.17 -17.33 14.70
N ARG A 139 -1.26 -16.92 15.34
CA ARG A 139 -2.19 -17.81 16.04
C ARG A 139 -3.60 -17.64 15.52
N ILE A 140 -4.28 -18.77 15.34
CA ILE A 140 -5.70 -18.80 15.05
C ILE A 140 -6.44 -18.35 16.31
N VAL A 141 -7.33 -17.38 16.17
CA VAL A 141 -8.24 -16.94 17.23
C VAL A 141 -9.62 -17.47 16.90
N LYS A 142 -10.30 -18.10 17.88
CA LYS A 142 -11.68 -18.57 17.75
C LYS A 142 -12.51 -18.00 18.89
N ARG A 143 -13.68 -17.43 18.57
CA ARG A 143 -14.64 -16.93 19.55
C ARG A 143 -16.02 -17.52 19.26
N ASP A 144 -16.68 -17.93 20.34
CA ASP A 144 -18.08 -18.37 20.35
C ASP A 144 -18.85 -17.37 21.22
N THR A 145 -19.93 -16.83 20.67
CA THR A 145 -20.85 -15.94 21.40
C THR A 145 -22.26 -16.48 21.26
N VAL A 146 -22.90 -16.71 22.41
CA VAL A 146 -24.28 -17.16 22.49
C VAL A 146 -25.15 -16.02 22.99
N LEU A 147 -26.23 -15.73 22.28
CA LEU A 147 -27.18 -14.68 22.64
C LEU A 147 -28.62 -15.12 22.40
N TYR A 148 -29.54 -14.42 23.06
CA TYR A 148 -30.97 -14.60 22.89
C TYR A 148 -31.60 -13.33 22.34
N HIS A 149 -32.55 -13.48 21.43
CA HIS A 149 -33.42 -12.41 20.98
C HIS A 149 -34.88 -12.90 21.06
N GLY A 150 -35.63 -12.40 22.04
CA GLY A 150 -36.90 -13.00 22.43
C GLY A 150 -36.70 -14.45 22.91
N ALA A 151 -37.46 -15.38 22.33
CA ALA A 151 -37.33 -16.82 22.61
C ALA A 151 -36.25 -17.52 21.76
N GLU A 152 -35.70 -16.83 20.75
CA GLU A 152 -34.76 -17.41 19.79
C GLU A 152 -33.32 -17.34 20.30
N LYS A 153 -32.59 -18.45 20.16
CA LYS A 153 -31.18 -18.57 20.55
C LYS A 153 -30.28 -18.52 19.31
N TYR A 154 -29.21 -17.73 19.38
CA TYR A 154 -28.23 -17.59 18.31
C TYR A 154 -26.83 -17.94 18.80
N HIS A 155 -26.06 -18.56 17.91
CA HIS A 155 -24.64 -18.88 18.07
C HIS A 155 -23.85 -18.13 17.00
N CYS A 156 -22.89 -17.32 17.44
CA CYS A 156 -22.01 -16.55 16.58
C CYS A 156 -20.58 -17.07 16.73
N TYR A 157 -20.00 -17.51 15.63
CA TYR A 157 -18.64 -18.00 15.56
C TYR A 157 -17.79 -17.01 14.76
N VAL A 158 -16.70 -16.55 15.37
CA VAL A 158 -15.66 -15.78 14.67
C VAL A 158 -14.36 -16.56 14.71
N GLN A 159 -13.71 -16.70 13.56
CA GLN A 159 -12.37 -17.27 13.48
C GLN A 159 -11.44 -16.37 12.67
N VAL A 160 -10.39 -15.86 13.31
CA VAL A 160 -9.29 -15.13 12.64
C VAL A 160 -8.24 -16.13 12.19
N ASN A 161 -7.99 -16.19 10.89
CA ASN A 161 -6.98 -17.04 10.27
C ASN A 161 -5.80 -16.19 9.80
N PRO A 162 -4.61 -16.35 10.42
CA PRO A 162 -3.37 -15.81 9.87
C PRO A 162 -3.16 -16.27 8.43
N THR A 163 -2.69 -15.38 7.56
CA THR A 163 -2.31 -15.73 6.18
C THR A 163 -0.89 -15.27 5.86
N THR A 164 -0.47 -15.49 4.61
CA THR A 164 0.78 -14.94 4.06
C THR A 164 0.53 -13.81 3.06
N TYR A 165 -0.68 -13.24 3.04
CA TYR A 165 -1.03 -12.13 2.15
C TYR A 165 -0.37 -10.84 2.64
N LYS A 166 0.54 -10.30 1.83
CA LYS A 166 1.38 -9.17 2.23
C LYS A 166 0.60 -7.85 2.24
N VAL A 167 0.85 -7.05 3.27
CA VAL A 167 0.47 -5.66 3.39
C VAL A 167 1.75 -4.85 3.54
N VAL A 168 1.95 -3.89 2.65
CA VAL A 168 3.10 -2.99 2.71
C VAL A 168 2.64 -1.69 3.36
N LYS A 169 3.32 -1.31 4.44
CA LYS A 169 3.17 -0.01 5.10
C LYS A 169 4.41 0.82 4.73
N SER A 170 4.19 2.01 4.18
CA SER A 170 5.28 2.96 3.95
C SER A 170 5.58 3.72 5.23
N THR A 171 6.86 3.77 5.62
CA THR A 171 7.41 4.58 6.71
C THR A 171 8.68 5.27 6.23
N PHE A 172 9.35 6.01 7.10
CA PHE A 172 10.67 6.58 6.83
C PHE A 172 11.64 6.06 7.89
N ASN A 173 12.88 5.76 7.51
CA ASN A 173 13.94 5.49 8.48
C ASN A 173 14.42 6.79 9.15
N ASP A 174 15.39 6.68 10.06
CA ASP A 174 15.91 7.82 10.82
C ASP A 174 16.55 8.91 9.93
N ASP A 175 17.06 8.54 8.75
CA ASP A 175 17.57 9.47 7.74
C ASP A 175 16.48 10.09 6.85
N GLY A 176 15.22 9.71 7.03
CA GLY A 176 14.13 10.18 6.18
C GLY A 176 14.10 9.53 4.79
N VAL A 177 14.70 8.35 4.60
CA VAL A 177 14.50 7.55 3.38
C VAL A 177 13.25 6.68 3.56
N GLU A 178 12.39 6.66 2.53
CA GLU A 178 11.17 5.85 2.54
C GLU A 178 11.51 4.36 2.58
N VAL A 179 10.85 3.67 3.49
CA VAL A 179 10.98 2.25 3.77
C VAL A 179 9.62 1.57 3.69
N GLY A 180 9.56 0.37 3.11
CA GLY A 180 8.34 -0.42 3.02
C GLY A 180 8.37 -1.63 3.96
N ASN A 181 7.63 -1.58 5.06
CA ASN A 181 7.53 -2.69 6.01
C ASN A 181 6.46 -3.70 5.58
N VAL A 182 6.78 -4.99 5.64
CA VAL A 182 5.84 -6.07 5.31
C VAL A 182 5.18 -6.65 6.54
N TYR A 183 3.86 -6.70 6.45
CA TYR A 183 2.98 -7.37 7.38
C TYR A 183 2.12 -8.39 6.65
N TYR A 184 1.44 -9.25 7.40
CA TYR A 184 0.51 -10.21 6.84
C TYR A 184 -0.93 -9.89 7.25
N ASP A 185 -1.83 -9.96 6.27
CA ASP A 185 -3.26 -9.80 6.46
C ASP A 185 -3.92 -11.08 6.98
N ASN A 186 -5.14 -10.97 7.48
CA ASN A 186 -5.94 -12.10 7.92
C ASN A 186 -7.15 -12.35 7.03
N ILE A 187 -7.65 -13.57 7.07
CA ILE A 187 -9.01 -13.89 6.67
C ILE A 187 -9.81 -14.13 7.94
N VAL A 188 -10.93 -13.43 8.12
CA VAL A 188 -11.80 -13.62 9.29
C VAL A 188 -13.09 -14.30 8.85
N ASN A 189 -13.32 -15.51 9.34
CA ASN A 189 -14.59 -16.20 9.15
C ASN A 189 -15.60 -15.70 10.19
N LEU A 190 -16.82 -15.38 9.73
CA LEU A 190 -17.97 -15.08 10.58
C LEU A 190 -19.09 -16.04 10.21
N GLY A 191 -19.59 -16.80 11.20
CA GLY A 191 -20.75 -17.67 11.08
C GLY A 191 -21.80 -17.32 12.13
N VAL A 192 -23.06 -17.24 11.72
CA VAL A 192 -24.20 -16.99 12.61
C VAL A 192 -25.24 -18.08 12.38
N PHE A 193 -25.68 -18.69 13.47
CA PHE A 193 -26.59 -19.83 13.48
C PHE A 193 -27.72 -19.62 14.47
N ASN A 194 -28.91 -20.12 14.13
CA ASN A 194 -30.06 -20.22 15.02
C ASN A 194 -30.44 -21.70 15.11
N GLY A 195 -30.07 -22.36 16.20
CA GLY A 195 -30.08 -23.82 16.30
C GLY A 195 -29.29 -24.47 15.15
N ALA A 196 -29.92 -25.38 14.41
CA ALA A 196 -29.32 -26.05 13.24
C ALA A 196 -29.33 -25.20 11.96
N ARG A 197 -30.05 -24.06 11.94
CA ARG A 197 -30.15 -23.20 10.76
C ARG A 197 -28.93 -22.29 10.69
N ARG A 198 -28.15 -22.40 9.61
CA ARG A 198 -27.13 -21.42 9.24
C ARG A 198 -27.82 -20.15 8.72
N LEU A 199 -27.75 -19.08 9.50
CA LEU A 199 -28.33 -17.81 9.13
C LEU A 199 -27.40 -17.03 8.18
N PHE A 200 -26.11 -16.99 8.51
CA PHE A 200 -25.08 -16.34 7.70
C PHE A 200 -23.75 -17.06 7.88
N SER A 201 -22.92 -17.12 6.83
CA SER A 201 -21.53 -17.54 6.96
C SER A 201 -20.72 -17.01 5.78
N SER A 202 -19.61 -16.32 6.09
CA SER A 202 -18.68 -15.84 5.07
C SER A 202 -17.29 -15.66 5.65
N ASP A 203 -16.30 -15.78 4.78
CA ASP A 203 -14.96 -15.27 5.01
C ASP A 203 -14.93 -13.78 4.63
N PHE A 204 -14.25 -12.98 5.44
CA PHE A 204 -13.98 -11.57 5.20
C PHE A 204 -12.49 -11.35 4.98
N ARG A 205 -12.19 -10.53 3.98
CA ARG A 205 -10.87 -9.97 3.66
C ARG A 205 -10.95 -8.46 3.75
N LYS A 206 -9.82 -7.76 3.87
CA LYS A 206 -9.86 -6.29 3.90
C LYS A 206 -10.52 -5.67 2.65
N GLN A 207 -10.41 -6.32 1.48
CA GLN A 207 -11.02 -5.85 0.23
C GLN A 207 -12.55 -5.78 0.31
N ASP A 208 -13.18 -6.53 1.21
CA ASP A 208 -14.63 -6.48 1.44
C ASP A 208 -15.12 -5.13 1.98
N PHE A 209 -14.20 -4.26 2.41
CA PHE A 209 -14.45 -2.95 2.99
C PHE A 209 -14.06 -1.79 2.06
N GLN A 210 -13.68 -2.06 0.80
CA GLN A 210 -13.25 -1.03 -0.17
C GLN A 210 -14.31 0.04 -0.50
N LYS A 211 -15.59 -0.26 -0.26
CA LYS A 211 -16.68 0.72 -0.41
C LYS A 211 -16.81 1.66 0.79
N ASN A 212 -16.23 1.28 1.92
CA ASN A 212 -16.32 1.98 3.20
C ASN A 212 -15.01 2.70 3.55
N ILE A 213 -13.87 2.24 3.05
CA ILE A 213 -12.56 2.78 3.38
C ILE A 213 -11.86 3.24 2.09
N PRO A 214 -11.31 4.47 2.03
CA PRO A 214 -10.53 4.93 0.89
C PRO A 214 -9.39 3.98 0.52
N SER A 215 -9.13 3.81 -0.78
CA SER A 215 -8.20 2.80 -1.29
C SER A 215 -6.74 3.03 -0.87
N ASP A 216 -6.33 4.29 -0.78
CA ASP A 216 -5.01 4.76 -0.35
C ASP A 216 -4.70 4.41 1.11
N ILE A 217 -5.74 4.34 1.94
CA ILE A 217 -5.67 3.88 3.33
C ILE A 217 -5.77 2.35 3.38
N LEU A 218 -6.76 1.76 2.69
CA LEU A 218 -7.04 0.31 2.76
C LEU A 218 -5.84 -0.55 2.33
N ARG A 219 -5.02 -0.06 1.39
CA ARG A 219 -3.80 -0.78 0.96
C ARG A 219 -2.82 -1.04 2.11
N GLN A 220 -2.78 -0.16 3.12
CA GLN A 220 -1.87 -0.24 4.27
C GLN A 220 -2.50 -0.89 5.52
N LEU A 221 -3.80 -1.19 5.49
CA LEU A 221 -4.50 -1.82 6.60
C LEU A 221 -4.33 -3.34 6.62
N VAL A 222 -4.36 -3.91 7.82
CA VAL A 222 -4.56 -5.34 8.09
C VAL A 222 -5.94 -5.52 8.72
N LEU A 223 -6.75 -6.45 8.23
CA LEU A 223 -7.96 -6.90 8.92
C LEU A 223 -7.52 -7.67 10.17
N SER A 224 -7.60 -7.03 11.33
CA SER A 224 -7.13 -7.59 12.58
C SER A 224 -8.16 -8.58 13.16
N ASP A 225 -9.44 -8.20 13.14
CA ASP A 225 -10.47 -8.97 13.83
C ASP A 225 -11.90 -8.64 13.34
N ILE A 226 -12.85 -9.49 13.72
CA ILE A 226 -14.29 -9.20 13.74
C ILE A 226 -14.82 -9.51 15.13
N THR A 227 -15.28 -8.53 15.89
CA THR A 227 -15.73 -8.74 17.27
C THR A 227 -17.24 -8.54 17.40
N PHE A 228 -17.91 -9.42 18.17
CA PHE A 228 -19.31 -9.20 18.50
C PHE A 228 -19.46 -7.94 19.36
N ASN A 229 -20.47 -7.12 19.05
CA ASN A 229 -20.78 -5.91 19.80
C ASN A 229 -22.10 -6.06 20.57
N GLN A 230 -23.20 -6.24 19.85
CA GLN A 230 -24.54 -6.32 20.43
C GLN A 230 -25.52 -7.01 19.48
N ALA A 231 -26.74 -7.27 19.95
CA ALA A 231 -27.87 -7.62 19.09
C ALA A 231 -29.05 -6.70 19.41
N ASN A 232 -29.79 -6.28 18.38
CA ASN A 232 -31.00 -5.47 18.50
C ASN A 232 -32.01 -5.89 17.41
N GLU A 233 -33.07 -5.11 17.19
CA GLU A 233 -34.12 -5.40 16.21
C GLU A 233 -33.62 -5.51 14.74
N GLU A 234 -32.53 -4.83 14.38
CA GLU A 234 -31.94 -4.89 13.03
C GLU A 234 -31.19 -6.21 12.81
N GLY A 235 -30.53 -6.73 13.86
CA GLY A 235 -29.80 -8.00 13.81
C GLY A 235 -28.67 -8.10 14.83
N MET A 236 -27.67 -8.91 14.49
CA MET A 236 -26.46 -9.11 15.29
C MET A 236 -25.34 -8.23 14.72
N HIS A 237 -24.82 -7.36 15.57
CA HIS A 237 -23.83 -6.34 15.24
C HIS A 237 -22.43 -6.82 15.61
N PHE A 238 -21.51 -6.67 14.68
CA PHE A 238 -20.11 -6.94 14.84
C PHE A 238 -19.28 -5.74 14.37
N TYR A 239 -18.06 -5.62 14.87
CA TYR A 239 -17.09 -4.66 14.42
C TYR A 239 -15.95 -5.36 13.70
N ALA A 240 -15.82 -5.12 12.41
CA ALA A 240 -14.60 -5.41 11.69
C ALA A 240 -13.55 -4.35 12.04
N VAL A 241 -12.44 -4.80 12.64
CA VAL A 241 -11.34 -3.95 13.10
C VAL A 241 -10.21 -4.07 12.09
N LEU A 242 -9.94 -2.99 11.37
CA LEU A 242 -8.80 -2.88 10.46
C LEU A 242 -7.77 -1.93 11.06
N VAL A 243 -6.51 -2.32 11.11
CA VAL A 243 -5.45 -1.56 11.81
C VAL A 243 -4.33 -1.17 10.86
N ILE A 244 -3.72 -0.02 11.10
CA ILE A 244 -2.41 0.30 10.52
C ILE A 244 -1.35 -0.29 11.46
N PRO A 245 -0.53 -1.25 11.02
CA PRO A 245 0.48 -1.90 11.87
C PRO A 245 1.39 -0.88 12.57
N GLU A 246 1.81 -1.18 13.82
CA GLU A 246 2.67 -0.32 14.65
C GLU A 246 2.15 1.11 14.87
N THR A 247 0.83 1.30 14.79
CA THR A 247 0.19 2.55 15.16
C THR A 247 -1.02 2.27 16.05
N SER A 248 -1.52 3.31 16.72
CA SER A 248 -2.81 3.26 17.43
C SER A 248 -4.02 3.49 16.51
N ILE A 249 -3.80 3.67 15.20
CA ILE A 249 -4.86 4.02 14.23
C ILE A 249 -5.59 2.76 13.80
N SER A 250 -6.92 2.77 13.96
CA SER A 250 -7.81 1.71 13.48
C SER A 250 -9.04 2.28 12.78
N TYR A 251 -9.55 1.50 11.83
CA TYR A 251 -10.80 1.74 11.12
C TYR A 251 -11.78 0.65 11.52
N ILE A 252 -12.94 1.07 11.99
CA ILE A 252 -14.00 0.17 12.44
C ILE A 252 -15.16 0.24 11.45
N VAL A 253 -15.46 -0.89 10.83
CA VAL A 253 -16.67 -1.04 10.02
C VAL A 253 -17.66 -1.93 10.77
N GLU A 254 -18.85 -1.41 10.99
CA GLU A 254 -19.94 -2.18 11.56
C GLU A 254 -20.50 -3.15 10.51
N LEU A 255 -20.60 -4.40 10.93
CA LEU A 255 -21.24 -5.50 10.21
C LEU A 255 -22.53 -5.86 10.94
N VAL A 256 -23.66 -5.83 10.25
CA VAL A 256 -24.95 -6.28 10.82
C VAL A 256 -25.42 -7.49 10.05
N VAL A 257 -25.47 -8.64 10.73
CA VAL A 257 -26.13 -9.85 10.23
C VAL A 257 -27.58 -9.78 10.66
N THR A 258 -28.46 -9.49 9.72
CA THR A 258 -29.90 -9.37 9.95
C THR A 258 -30.52 -10.74 10.24
N TYR A 259 -31.70 -10.75 10.88
CA TYR A 259 -32.42 -12.00 11.19
C TYR A 259 -32.96 -12.75 9.96
N ASP A 260 -32.93 -12.12 8.77
CA ASP A 260 -33.18 -12.79 7.48
C ASP A 260 -31.91 -13.29 6.78
N GLY A 261 -30.73 -13.13 7.40
CA GLY A 261 -29.45 -13.65 6.92
C GLY A 261 -28.71 -12.77 5.91
N LYS A 262 -29.11 -11.51 5.75
CA LYS A 262 -28.37 -10.52 4.96
C LYS A 262 -27.27 -9.87 5.78
N ILE A 263 -26.29 -9.31 5.08
CA ILE A 263 -25.18 -8.55 5.68
C ILE A 263 -25.27 -7.08 5.27
N ILE A 264 -25.22 -6.20 6.27
CA ILE A 264 -25.11 -4.75 6.10
C ILE A 264 -23.73 -4.32 6.57
N LYS A 265 -23.08 -3.42 5.81
CA LYS A 265 -21.76 -2.86 6.14
C LYS A 265 -21.87 -1.34 6.23
N ARG A 266 -21.53 -0.74 7.36
CA ARG A 266 -21.55 0.73 7.51
C ARG A 266 -20.41 1.23 8.39
N ILE A 267 -19.92 2.42 8.10
CA ILE A 267 -18.91 3.09 8.93
C ILE A 267 -19.64 3.62 10.16
N LYS A 268 -19.13 3.32 11.35
CA LYS A 268 -19.61 3.98 12.56
C LYS A 268 -19.07 5.41 12.54
N LYS A 269 -19.96 6.39 12.40
CA LYS A 269 -19.61 7.81 12.55
C LYS A 269 -19.30 8.14 14.00
#